data_AF-A0A1H9X9M8-F1
#
_entry.id   AF-A0A1H9X9M8-F1
#
_cell.length_a   1.000
_cell.length_b   1.000
_cell.length_c   1.000
_cell.angle_alpha   90.00
_cell.angle_beta   90.00
_cell.angle_gamma   90.00
#
_symmetry.space_group_name_H-M   'P 1'
#
loop_
_entity.id
_entity.type
_entity.pdbx_description
1 polymer ?
#
loop_
_entity_poly.entity_id
_entity_poly.type
_entity_poly.pdbx_seq_one_letter_code
_entity_poly.pdbx_strand_id
1 'polypeptide(L)' 'MNNTWSISDLLNELDRFEREARAAGLKEASVQTYVDRSRRFVRWLAGDFQFQGPH' A
#
# COMPACT_ATOMS: atom_id res chain seq x y z
N MET A 1 19.06 9.84 10.27
CA MET A 1 17.68 10.18 10.67
C MET A 1 16.89 8.88 10.71
N ASN A 2 16.44 8.45 11.88
CA ASN A 2 15.58 7.27 11.99
C ASN A 2 14.15 7.79 11.79
N ASN A 3 13.65 7.73 10.56
CA ASN A 3 12.28 8.12 10.29
C ASN A 3 11.35 6.99 10.75
N THR A 4 10.72 7.17 11.91
CA THR A 4 9.67 6.26 12.39
C THR A 4 8.37 6.65 11.72
N TRP A 5 7.80 5.73 10.93
CA TRP A 5 6.51 5.89 10.28
C TRP A 5 5.42 5.19 11.10
N SER A 6 4.31 5.87 11.38
CA SER A 6 3.12 5.19 11.91
C SER A 6 2.36 4.47 10.79
N ILE A 7 1.47 3.53 11.14
CA ILE A 7 0.59 2.88 10.17
C ILE A 7 -0.28 3.90 9.42
N SER A 8 -0.78 4.92 10.13
CA SER A 8 -1.54 6.02 9.52
C SER A 8 -0.71 6.80 8.51
N ASP A 9 0.57 7.05 8.80
CA ASP A 9 1.46 7.72 7.84
C ASP A 9 1.68 6.88 6.59
N LEU A 10 1.86 5.56 6.74
CA LEU A 10 2.02 4.65 5.60
C LEU A 10 0.76 4.57 4.73
N LEU A 11 -0.43 4.65 5.33
CA LEU A 11 -1.70 4.71 4.58
C LEU A 11 -1.84 6.04 3.83
N ASN A 12 -1.44 7.16 4.44
CA ASN A 12 -1.44 8.47 3.79
C ASN A 12 -0.47 8.52 2.60
N GLU A 13 0.73 7.95 2.75
CA GLU A 13 1.68 7.83 1.63
C GLU A 13 1.20 6.85 0.56
N LEU A 14 0.44 5.82 0.92
CA LEU A 14 -0.18 4.92 -0.06
C LEU A 14 -1.21 5.66 -0.93
N ASP A 15 -2.01 6.54 -0.33
CA ASP A 15 -2.97 7.37 -1.08
C ASP A 15 -2.24 8.38 -1.98
N ARG A 16 -1.09 8.91 -1.52
CA ARG A 16 -0.22 9.76 -2.36
C ARG A 16 0.37 8.98 -3.53
N PHE A 17 0.89 7.79 -3.27
CA PHE A 17 1.43 6.87 -4.27
C PHE A 17 0.39 6.55 -5.36
N GLU A 18 -0.86 6.31 -4.97
CA GLU A 18 -1.96 6.11 -5.92
C GLU A 18 -2.19 7.33 -6.82
N ARG A 19 -2.24 8.54 -6.23
CA ARG A 19 -2.44 9.79 -6.99
C ARG A 19 -1.31 10.03 -7.98
N GLU A 20 -0.06 9.82 -7.57
CA GLU A 20 1.11 9.99 -8.44
C GLU A 20 1.13 8.96 -9.58
N ALA A 21 0.74 7.71 -9.31
CA ALA A 21 0.62 6.68 -10.35
C ALA A 21 -0.46 7.01 -11.39
N ARG A 22 -1.63 7.50 -10.95
CA ARG A 22 -2.70 7.95 -11.85
C ARG A 22 -2.27 9.17 -12.67
N ALA A 23 -1.62 10.15 -12.03
CA ALA A 23 -1.12 11.37 -12.69
C ALA A 23 -0.05 11.05 -13.75
N ALA A 24 0.75 10.00 -13.54
CA ALA A 24 1.71 9.50 -14.51
C ALA A 24 1.07 8.74 -15.70
N GLY A 25 -0.26 8.61 -15.74
CA GLY A 25 -0.97 7.99 -16.86
C GLY A 25 -0.90 6.46 -16.87
N LEU A 26 -0.59 5.83 -15.74
CA LEU A 26 -0.65 4.37 -15.63
C LEU A 26 -2.09 3.89 -15.86
N LYS A 27 -2.22 2.71 -16.47
CA LYS A 27 -3.52 2.06 -16.61
C LYS A 27 -4.12 1.77 -15.22
N GLU A 28 -5.41 1.95 -15.08
CA GLU A 28 -6.14 1.69 -13.82
C GLU A 28 -5.86 0.30 -13.23
N ALA A 29 -5.79 -0.74 -14.07
CA ALA A 29 -5.45 -2.09 -13.62
C ALA A 29 -4.04 -2.20 -13.02
N SER A 30 -3.07 -1.45 -13.55
CA SER A 30 -1.71 -1.38 -13.02
C SER A 30 -1.68 -0.62 -11.69
N VAL A 31 -2.39 0.51 -11.62
CA VAL A 31 -2.53 1.30 -10.38
C VAL A 31 -3.14 0.44 -9.28
N GLN A 32 -4.28 -0.21 -9.53
CA GLN A 32 -4.94 -1.11 -8.58
C GLN A 32 -4.00 -2.23 -8.12
N THR A 33 -3.30 -2.89 -9.05
CA THR A 33 -2.35 -3.96 -8.69
C THR A 33 -1.27 -3.49 -7.71
N TYR A 34 -0.70 -2.31 -7.94
CA TYR A 34 0.33 -1.77 -7.05
C TYR A 34 -0.24 -1.33 -5.71
N VAL A 35 -1.35 -0.59 -5.73
CA VAL A 35 -1.99 -0.08 -4.51
C VAL A 35 -2.47 -1.24 -3.64
N ASP A 36 -3.09 -2.27 -4.21
CA ASP A 36 -3.61 -3.41 -3.45
C ASP A 36 -2.50 -4.21 -2.76
N ARG A 37 -1.39 -4.46 -3.47
CA ARG A 37 -0.23 -5.18 -2.92
C ARG A 37 0.40 -4.39 -1.79
N SER A 38 0.59 -3.08 -1.97
CA SER A 38 1.12 -2.20 -0.93
C SER A 38 0.16 -2.08 0.25
N ARG A 39 -1.16 -2.00 0.01
CA ARG A 39 -2.18 -1.97 1.07
C ARG A 39 -2.15 -3.24 1.92
N ARG A 40 -2.02 -4.41 1.30
CA ARG A 40 -1.86 -5.69 2.03
C ARG A 40 -0.61 -5.68 2.90
N PHE A 41 0.50 -5.15 2.39
CA PHE A 41 1.74 -5.00 3.16
C PHE A 41 1.57 -4.08 4.38
N VAL A 42 0.94 -2.92 4.22
CA VAL A 42 0.67 -1.99 5.35
C VAL A 42 -0.29 -2.62 6.37
N ARG A 43 -1.34 -3.32 5.91
CA ARG A 43 -2.24 -4.06 6.80
C ARG A 43 -1.55 -5.19 7.54
N TRP A 44 -0.59 -5.87 6.91
CA TRP A 44 0.23 -6.88 7.58
C TRP A 44 1.10 -6.26 8.68
N LEU A 45 1.72 -5.11 8.42
CA LEU A 45 2.46 -4.36 9.45
C LEU A 45 1.57 -3.93 10.62
N ALA A 46 0.30 -3.61 10.36
CA ALA A 46 -0.68 -3.25 11.37
C ALA A 46 -1.20 -4.45 12.19
N GLY A 47 -0.93 -5.69 11.77
CA GLY A 47 -1.51 -6.90 12.35
C GLY A 47 -2.93 -7.23 11.84
N ASP A 48 -3.45 -6.43 10.91
CA ASP A 48 -4.81 -6.56 10.32
C ASP A 48 -4.88 -7.54 9.14
N PHE A 49 -3.75 -8.14 8.77
CA PHE A 49 -3.65 -9.12 7.69
C PHE A 49 -2.62 -10.20 8.04
N GLN A 50 -2.97 -11.46 7.79
CA GLN A 50 -2.08 -12.60 7.93
C GLN A 50 -2.14 -13.44 6.65
N PHE A 51 -0.99 -13.92 6.18
CA PHE A 51 -0.97 -14.88 5.09
C PHE A 51 -1.56 -16.21 5.57
N GLN A 52 -2.56 -16.69 4.84
CA GLN A 52 -3.06 -18.05 5.01
C GLN A 52 -2.39 -18.94 3.97
N GLY A 53 -1.68 -19.95 4.43
CA GLY A 53 -1.10 -20.97 3.55
C GLY A 53 -2.19 -21.82 2.90
N PRO A 54 -1.86 -22.60 1.86
CA PRO A 54 -2.77 -23.62 1.37
C PRO A 54 -3.03 -24.61 2.51
N HIS A 55 -4.30 -24.72 2.92
CA HIS A 55 -4.75 -25.79 3.80
C HIS A 55 -4.53 -27.16 3.16
#